data_AF-A0A4W3I9F1-F1
#
_entry.id   AF-A0A4W3I9F1-F1
#
_cell.length_a   1.000
_cell.length_b   1.000
_cell.length_c   1.000
_cell.angle_alpha   90.00
_cell.angle_beta   90.00
_cell.angle_gamma   90.00
#
_symmetry.space_group_name_H-M   'P 1'
#
loop_
_entity.id
_entity.type
_entity.pdbx_description
1 polymer ?
#
loop_
_entity_poly.entity_id
_entity_poly.type
_entity_poly.pdbx_seq_one_letter_code
_entity_poly.pdbx_strand_id
1 'polypeptide(L)'
;MVACYPGKGTGYVRHVDNPNGDGRCVTCIYYLNKSWNAQVQGGVLRIFPEGKLQFADIEPKFDRLLLFWSDRRNPHEVQPSFATRYAITVWYFDADERTRAKDKYLTGRKGVKLGVRKWNKNRES
;
A
#
# COMPACT_ATOMS: atom_id res chain seq x y z
N MET A 1 9.93 3.91 -3.01
CA MET A 1 9.40 5.00 -2.17
C MET A 1 10.33 5.18 -0.97
N VAL A 2 10.83 6.38 -0.72
CA VAL A 2 11.55 6.70 0.53
C VAL A 2 10.56 7.40 1.44
N ALA A 3 10.44 6.97 2.69
CA ALA A 3 9.51 7.52 3.66
C ALA A 3 10.24 8.05 4.90
N CYS A 4 9.76 9.16 5.43
CA CYS A 4 10.17 9.76 6.70
C CYS A 4 8.93 10.01 7.55
N TYR A 5 8.87 9.37 8.71
CA TYR A 5 7.91 9.71 9.76
C TYR A 5 8.64 10.62 10.75
N PRO A 6 8.24 11.89 10.90
CA PRO A 6 9.01 12.88 11.66
C PRO A 6 8.92 12.73 13.19
N GLY A 7 8.29 11.66 13.69
CA GLY A 7 7.98 11.47 15.11
C GLY A 7 6.65 12.12 15.50
N LYS A 8 6.53 12.63 16.73
CA LYS A 8 5.33 13.32 17.26
C LYS A 8 4.03 12.49 17.20
N GLY A 9 4.14 11.17 17.32
CA GLY A 9 3.00 10.26 17.25
C GLY A 9 2.51 9.99 15.82
N THR A 10 3.24 10.43 14.78
CA THR A 10 2.90 10.08 13.40
C THR A 10 3.03 8.58 13.17
N GLY A 11 2.09 8.01 12.43
CA GLY A 11 2.03 6.59 12.10
C GLY A 11 1.30 6.39 10.78
N TYR A 12 0.88 5.16 10.51
CA TYR A 12 0.09 4.84 9.33
C TYR A 12 -1.00 3.83 9.70
N VAL A 13 -2.23 4.18 9.38
CA VAL A 13 -3.41 3.37 9.74
C VAL A 13 -3.36 2.00 9.10
N ARG A 14 -4.08 1.05 9.69
CA ARG A 14 -4.18 -0.31 9.16
C ARG A 14 -4.70 -0.31 7.72
N HIS A 15 -3.97 -0.98 6.84
CA HIS A 15 -4.30 -1.07 5.42
C HIS A 15 -3.75 -2.36 4.80
N VAL A 16 -4.08 -2.57 3.54
CA VAL A 16 -3.50 -3.61 2.68
C VAL A 16 -2.83 -2.88 1.52
N ASP A 17 -1.61 -3.28 1.15
CA ASP A 17 -0.85 -2.61 0.10
C ASP A 17 -1.56 -2.75 -1.25
N ASN A 18 -1.92 -3.98 -1.64
CA ASN A 18 -2.62 -4.30 -2.87
C ASN A 18 -3.99 -4.95 -2.59
N PRO A 19 -5.03 -4.17 -2.27
CA PRO A 19 -6.34 -4.72 -1.90
C PRO A 19 -7.17 -5.18 -3.10
N ASN A 20 -6.88 -4.66 -4.30
CA ASN A 20 -7.75 -4.75 -5.48
C ASN A 20 -7.06 -5.31 -6.73
N GLY A 21 -5.86 -5.86 -6.58
CA GLY A 21 -5.15 -6.54 -7.65
C GLY A 21 -4.51 -5.59 -8.68
N ASP A 22 -3.68 -4.64 -8.23
CA ASP A 22 -2.97 -3.69 -9.09
C ASP A 22 -1.64 -4.22 -9.66
N GLY A 23 -1.30 -5.46 -9.33
CA GLY A 23 -0.11 -6.20 -9.74
C GLY A 23 0.99 -6.28 -8.69
N ARG A 24 0.97 -5.49 -7.61
CA ARG A 24 2.00 -5.57 -6.56
C ARG A 24 1.83 -6.87 -5.77
N CYS A 25 2.84 -7.73 -5.78
CA CYS A 25 2.78 -9.05 -5.15
C CYS A 25 3.64 -9.14 -3.88
N VAL A 26 4.82 -8.53 -3.86
CA VAL A 26 5.73 -8.54 -2.70
C VAL A 26 6.11 -7.12 -2.33
N THR A 27 5.90 -6.77 -1.06
CA THR A 27 6.39 -5.54 -0.45
C THR A 27 7.75 -5.81 0.18
N CYS A 28 8.73 -4.97 -0.17
CA CYS A 28 10.10 -5.03 0.29
C CYS A 28 10.44 -3.73 1.03
N ILE A 29 10.74 -3.81 2.32
CA ILE A 29 11.07 -2.65 3.15
C ILE A 29 12.49 -2.79 3.68
N TYR A 30 13.29 -1.74 3.54
CA TYR A 30 14.61 -1.61 4.13
C TYR A 30 14.64 -0.48 5.15
N TYR A 31 15.11 -0.77 6.37
CA TYR A 31 15.07 0.15 7.51
C TYR A 31 16.45 0.77 7.80
N LEU A 32 16.43 2.05 8.22
CA LEU A 32 17.62 2.90 8.31
C LEU A 32 17.88 3.45 9.73
N ASN A 33 17.21 2.91 10.76
CA ASN A 33 17.15 3.55 12.08
C ASN A 33 18.15 2.92 13.07
N LYS A 34 19.33 3.53 13.20
CA LYS A 34 20.39 3.06 14.10
C LYS A 34 19.94 3.10 15.55
N SER A 35 20.27 2.05 16.31
CA SER A 35 19.99 1.95 17.75
C SER A 35 18.53 2.22 18.14
N TRP A 36 17.58 1.83 17.27
CA TRP A 36 16.16 2.03 17.53
C TRP A 36 15.69 1.23 18.74
N ASN A 37 15.03 1.90 19.69
CA ASN A 37 14.37 1.29 20.83
C ASN A 37 12.86 1.50 20.72
N ALA A 38 12.14 0.47 20.27
CA ALA A 38 10.70 0.53 20.05
C ALA A 38 9.87 0.78 21.32
N GLN A 39 10.38 0.41 22.51
CA GLN A 39 9.68 0.65 23.78
C GLN A 39 9.61 2.14 24.14
N VAL A 40 10.55 2.95 23.63
CA VAL A 40 10.61 4.40 23.86
C VAL A 40 10.14 5.17 22.63
N GLN A 41 10.58 4.76 21.44
CA GLN A 41 10.41 5.51 20.19
C GLN A 41 9.19 5.04 19.37
N GLY A 42 8.54 3.94 19.75
CA GLY A 42 7.41 3.36 19.02
C GLY A 42 7.77 2.95 17.58
N GLY A 43 6.91 3.30 16.63
CA GLY A 43 7.18 3.13 15.18
C GLY A 43 7.24 1.69 14.69
N VAL A 44 6.70 0.75 15.47
CA VAL A 44 6.62 -0.68 15.13
C VAL A 44 5.70 -0.87 13.93
N LEU A 45 6.13 -1.66 12.96
CA LEU A 45 5.24 -2.19 11.93
C LEU A 45 4.54 -3.43 12.51
N ARG A 46 3.22 -3.37 12.63
CA ARG A 46 2.41 -4.53 13.05
C ARG A 46 1.70 -5.12 11.84
N ILE A 47 1.94 -6.41 11.59
CA ILE A 47 1.29 -7.18 10.53
C ILE A 47 0.29 -8.14 11.17
N PHE A 48 -0.89 -8.26 10.59
CA PHE A 48 -1.98 -9.14 11.03
C PHE A 48 -2.25 -10.21 9.97
N PRO A 49 -1.48 -11.31 9.92
CA PRO A 49 -1.64 -12.32 8.88
C PRO A 49 -3.06 -12.89 8.83
N GLU A 50 -3.65 -12.96 7.64
CA GLU A 50 -5.01 -13.47 7.46
C GLU A 50 -5.13 -14.92 7.94
N GLY A 51 -6.24 -15.24 8.62
CA GLY A 51 -6.49 -16.58 9.17
C GLY A 51 -5.60 -16.94 10.37
N LYS A 52 -4.84 -16.00 10.93
CA LYS A 52 -4.07 -16.19 12.17
C LYS A 52 -4.67 -15.35 13.31
N LEU A 53 -4.66 -15.92 14.51
CA LEU A 53 -5.05 -15.22 15.74
C LEU A 53 -3.94 -14.29 16.27
N GLN A 54 -2.72 -14.47 15.79
CA GLN A 54 -1.54 -13.71 16.21
C GLN A 54 -1.17 -12.65 15.18
N PHE A 55 -0.56 -11.57 15.66
CA PHE A 55 0.10 -10.56 14.83
C PHE A 55 1.62 -10.68 14.95
N ALA A 56 2.34 -10.11 13.99
CA ALA A 56 3.79 -9.97 14.04
C ALA A 56 4.16 -8.49 14.24
N ASP A 57 4.98 -8.21 15.25
CA ASP A 57 5.56 -6.89 15.49
C ASP A 57 7.00 -6.84 14.98
N ILE A 58 7.26 -5.89 14.08
CA ILE A 58 8.56 -5.72 13.43
C ILE A 58 9.11 -4.34 13.77
N GLU A 59 10.14 -4.34 14.61
CA GLU A 59 10.91 -3.13 14.89
C GLU A 59 11.67 -2.66 13.62
N PRO A 60 11.70 -1.34 13.35
CA PRO A 60 12.33 -0.76 12.17
C PRO A 60 13.85 -0.61 12.34
N LYS A 61 14.53 -1.70 12.71
CA LYS A 61 15.97 -1.73 13.02
C LYS A 61 16.82 -1.37 11.81
N PHE A 62 17.92 -0.65 12.02
CA PHE A 62 18.92 -0.41 11.00
C PHE A 62 19.37 -1.70 10.30
N ASP A 63 19.54 -1.62 8.97
CA ASP A 63 20.03 -2.70 8.11
C ASP A 63 19.11 -3.95 8.08
N ARG A 64 17.86 -3.80 8.52
CA ARG A 64 16.85 -4.85 8.37
C ARG A 64 16.16 -4.72 7.01
N LEU A 65 16.23 -5.79 6.23
CA LEU A 65 15.35 -6.04 5.10
C LEU A 65 14.13 -6.86 5.55
N LEU A 66 12.94 -6.48 5.09
CA LEU A 66 11.68 -7.16 5.36
C LEU A 66 10.95 -7.43 4.04
N LEU A 67 10.43 -8.63 3.87
CA LEU A 67 9.59 -9.04 2.76
C LEU A 67 8.26 -9.58 3.28
N PHE A 68 7.15 -9.20 2.64
CA PHE A 68 5.84 -9.79 2.88
C PHE A 68 4.93 -9.65 1.65
N TRP A 69 3.89 -10.50 1.55
CA TRP A 69 2.92 -10.41 0.45
C TRP A 69 2.11 -9.12 0.54
N SER A 70 1.99 -8.40 -0.57
CA SER A 70 1.32 -7.09 -0.62
C SER A 70 -0.21 -7.19 -0.55
N ASP A 71 -0.79 -8.35 -0.83
CA ASP A 71 -2.24 -8.52 -0.88
C ASP A 71 -2.88 -8.70 0.51
N ARG A 72 -4.17 -9.08 0.50
CA ARG A 72 -5.02 -9.22 1.70
C ARG A 72 -4.52 -10.23 2.73
N ARG A 73 -3.48 -11.02 2.42
CA ARG A 73 -2.83 -11.91 3.38
C ARG A 73 -2.13 -11.15 4.51
N ASN A 74 -1.69 -9.91 4.29
CA ASN A 74 -0.95 -9.12 5.28
C ASN A 74 -1.48 -7.69 5.49
N PRO A 75 -2.69 -7.51 6.06
CA PRO A 75 -3.10 -6.23 6.61
C PRO A 75 -2.08 -5.76 7.65
N HIS A 76 -1.67 -4.50 7.59
CA HIS A 76 -0.63 -3.99 8.47
C HIS A 76 -0.78 -2.50 8.76
N GLU A 77 -0.20 -2.06 9.87
CA GLU A 77 -0.20 -0.68 10.34
C GLU A 77 1.19 -0.29 10.85
N VAL A 78 1.51 1.01 10.79
CA VAL A 78 2.69 1.57 11.45
C VAL A 78 2.20 2.27 12.71
N GLN A 79 2.54 1.71 13.87
CA GLN A 79 2.23 2.31 15.16
C GLN A 79 2.84 3.71 15.30
N PRO A 80 2.27 4.58 16.16
CA PRO A 80 2.81 5.91 16.41
C PRO A 80 4.32 5.89 16.68
N SER A 81 5.05 6.76 15.99
CA SER A 81 6.48 6.96 16.17
C SER A 81 6.74 8.28 16.87
N PHE A 82 7.65 8.28 17.84
CA PHE A 82 8.01 9.45 18.65
C PHE A 82 9.43 9.96 18.37
N ALA A 83 10.12 9.35 17.40
CA ALA A 83 11.39 9.81 16.86
C ALA A 83 11.34 9.76 15.32
N THR A 84 12.31 10.37 14.65
CA THR A 84 12.38 10.32 13.19
C THR A 84 12.66 8.89 12.71
N ARG A 85 11.73 8.32 11.94
CA ARG A 85 11.80 6.96 11.40
C ARG A 85 11.89 6.98 9.87
N TYR A 86 12.97 6.42 9.34
CA TYR A 86 13.23 6.27 7.92
C TYR A 86 13.03 4.82 7.46
N ALA A 87 12.46 4.67 6.27
CA ALA A 87 12.34 3.40 5.57
C ALA A 87 12.35 3.61 4.05
N ILE A 88 12.83 2.62 3.31
CA ILE A 88 12.75 2.56 1.85
C ILE A 88 11.87 1.37 1.49
N THR A 89 10.81 1.60 0.72
CA THR A 89 9.89 0.56 0.25
C THR A 89 9.96 0.39 -1.26
N VAL A 90 10.06 -0.85 -1.71
CA VAL A 90 9.91 -1.29 -3.10
C VAL A 90 8.78 -2.30 -3.16
N TRP A 91 8.00 -2.29 -4.25
CA TRP A 91 7.02 -3.33 -4.54
C TRP A 91 7.42 -4.06 -5.81
N TYR A 92 7.53 -5.39 -5.73
CA TYR A 92 7.69 -6.24 -6.90
C TYR A 92 6.31 -6.53 -7.50
N PHE A 93 6.29 -6.68 -8.83
CA PHE A 93 5.08 -6.93 -9.58
C PHE A 93 5.01 -8.37 -10.06
N ASP A 94 3.82 -8.97 -9.95
CA ASP A 94 3.47 -10.15 -10.73
C ASP A 94 3.12 -9.73 -12.17
N ALA A 95 3.69 -10.42 -13.16
CA ALA A 95 3.57 -10.02 -14.55
C ALA A 95 2.13 -10.12 -15.07
N ASP A 96 1.43 -11.19 -14.74
CA ASP A 96 0.09 -11.48 -15.23
C ASP A 96 -0.95 -10.56 -14.59
N GLU A 97 -0.90 -10.41 -13.26
CA GLU A 97 -1.78 -9.52 -12.52
C GLU A 97 -1.55 -8.07 -12.95
N ARG A 98 -0.29 -7.65 -13.13
CA ARG A 98 0.01 -6.29 -13.59
C ARG A 98 -0.50 -6.03 -14.99
N THR A 99 -0.45 -7.02 -15.88
CA THR A 99 -1.00 -6.93 -17.24
C THR A 99 -2.50 -6.73 -17.20
N ARG A 100 -3.23 -7.59 -16.47
CA ARG A 100 -4.69 -7.45 -16.28
C ARG A 100 -5.08 -6.12 -15.64
N ALA A 101 -4.30 -5.63 -14.69
CA ALA A 101 -4.54 -4.34 -14.03
C ALA A 101 -4.44 -3.18 -15.04
N LYS A 102 -3.38 -3.15 -15.88
CA LYS A 102 -3.23 -2.11 -16.91
C LYS A 102 -4.41 -2.08 -17.88
N ASP A 103 -4.90 -3.24 -18.31
CA ASP A 103 -6.05 -3.33 -19.23
C ASP A 103 -7.33 -2.75 -18.61
N LYS A 104 -7.60 -3.06 -17.33
CA LYS A 104 -8.74 -2.47 -16.59
C LYS A 104 -8.64 -0.95 -16.50
N TYR A 105 -7.46 -0.40 -16.21
CA TYR A 105 -7.28 1.05 -16.12
C TYR A 105 -7.42 1.76 -17.48
N LEU A 106 -6.94 1.13 -18.56
CA LEU A 106 -7.04 1.69 -19.92
C LEU A 106 -8.47 1.64 -20.46
N THR A 107 -9.20 0.55 -20.21
CA THR A 107 -10.60 0.41 -20.61
C THR A 107 -11.53 1.29 -19.78
N GLY A 108 -11.29 1.45 -18.47
CA GLY A 108 -12.01 2.37 -17.61
C GLY A 108 -11.90 3.85 -18.02
N ARG A 109 -10.74 4.27 -18.56
CA ARG A 109 -10.57 5.63 -19.14
C ARG A 109 -11.38 5.85 -20.42
N LYS A 110 -11.69 4.80 -21.19
CA LYS A 110 -12.54 4.89 -22.39
C LYS A 110 -14.05 4.85 -22.07
N GLY A 111 -14.43 4.74 -20.79
CA GLY A 111 -15.80 4.58 -20.32
C GLY A 111 -16.65 5.85 -20.19
N VAL A 112 -16.12 7.05 -20.45
CA VAL A 112 -16.95 8.27 -20.57
C VAL A 112 -17.23 8.54 -22.05
N LYS A 113 -18.08 7.72 -22.67
CA LYS A 113 -18.88 8.21 -23.80
C LYS A 113 -20.07 8.95 -23.18
N LEU A 114 -19.95 10.27 -23.06
CA LEU A 114 -21.12 11.15 -22.91
C LEU A 114 -22.12 10.74 -24.00
N GLY A 115 -23.25 10.20 -23.59
CA GLY A 115 -24.34 9.87 -24.51
C GLY A 115 -24.81 11.15 -25.17
N VAL A 116 -24.37 11.39 -26.42
CA VAL A 116 -24.98 12.40 -27.27
C VAL A 116 -26.40 11.91 -27.55
N ARG A 117 -27.38 12.43 -26.82
CA ARG A 117 -28.79 12.28 -27.19
C ARG A 117 -28.94 12.92 -28.57
N LYS A 118 -29.20 12.10 -29.60
CA LYS A 118 -29.68 12.62 -30.88
C LYS A 118 -31.04 13.27 -30.64
N TRP A 119 -31.12 14.58 -30.83
CA TRP A 119 -32.36 15.33 -30.85
C TRP A 119 -33.06 15.03 -32.19
N ASN A 120 -34.19 14.32 -32.15
CA ASN A 120 -35.02 14.11 -33.33
C ASN A 120 -35.69 15.44 -33.70
N LYS A 121 -35.19 16.11 -34.74
CA LYS A 121 -35.99 17.06 -35.52
C LYS A 121 -36.87 16.25 -36.46
N ASN A 122 -38.15 16.12 -36.12
CA ASN A 122 -39.25 15.96 -37.08
C ASN A 122 -40.48 16.63 -36.46
N ARG A 123 -40.59 17.93 -36.72
CA ARG A 123 -41.87 18.64 -36.82
C ARG A 123 -41.92 19.19 -38.24
N GLU A 124 -43.13 19.27 -38.77
CA GLU A 124 -43.55 19.75 -40.10
C GLU A 124 -43.58 18.65 -41.18
N SER A 125 -44.75 18.01 -41.33
CA SER A 125 -45.83 18.46 -42.22
C SER A 125 -47.10 17.67 -41.92
#